data_AF-A0A9W7NKW2-F1
#
_entry.id   AF-A0A9W7NKW2-F1
#
_cell.length_a   1.000
_cell.length_b   1.000
_cell.length_c   1.000
_cell.angle_alpha   90.00
_cell.angle_beta   90.00
_cell.angle_gamma   90.00
#
_symmetry.space_group_name_H-M   'P 1'
#
loop_
_entity.id
_entity.type
_entity.pdbx_description
1 polymer ?
#
loop_
_entity_poly.entity_id
_entity_poly.type
_entity_poly.pdbx_seq_one_letter_code
_entity_poly.pdbx_strand_id
1 'polypeptide(L)'
;MGAAPPAQAQGVPSGAPIRLFPPPEAVAPPDAAREAARNAGRVLDDPLASPGPSAAPLPLTAPSRPPSFDVVPTVAPPSAIAVESLGPLDPDGAGPLAGAAGLGSDPWRGIPRAEVLALLPELPTLTPSPAVKELQRRLLLSRGSPAAAPGEPDPARRFGGLRVEKLAAMGDPRGAADLAALLPEAMMADEAAARALTDAELIAGPLDCAAATERAKPFSGPYWQRVELFCRLRAGRIGGVPPMEAGTGPAGDDLAFDMLREQPGGDPEFLRVAEAMAGGPPPRLRSLKDPSPLTLAALRALQAGVPPDILSLNDPARLAAVASNTGADPATRVTAAERAAVALFLDVRRLEEAYRAAPAKGDELLRLKDAAARDRTARTRALVQQAMLGAMSGGRRVELAELALELLDPPMRAGPVGAAVANMLDTLSPTPDAAALAPGAARLCFALGRADQGKRWHDLALRSRPTAEVARLWPLAVIALGPPPGGGALGLAGWLDESLRGADSEARARVAGQLALLQAVGVAVPDEAWRRIADPESDAPATPGARPPTADPALWQRLTDASAAGRVGETVLASLLLLGNAGPVGAPPPVVARVVAALRAVGLDNDARAIAREAAAALAG
;
A
#
# COMPACT_ATOMS: atom_id res chain seq x y z
N MET A 1 32.22 -9.12 -62.73
CA MET A 1 31.37 -9.29 -63.93
C MET A 1 30.07 -9.94 -63.47
N GLY A 2 28.86 -9.49 -63.81
CA GLY A 2 28.41 -8.20 -64.36
C GLY A 2 27.24 -7.67 -63.48
N ALA A 3 27.04 -6.36 -63.33
CA ALA A 3 26.42 -5.45 -64.29
C ALA A 3 24.89 -5.63 -64.40
N ALA A 4 24.13 -4.62 -63.98
CA ALA A 4 22.66 -4.59 -63.99
C ALA A 4 22.11 -3.60 -65.02
N PRO A 5 20.82 -3.71 -65.39
CA PRO A 5 20.00 -2.54 -65.73
C PRO A 5 18.74 -2.40 -64.82
N PRO A 6 18.10 -1.22 -64.76
CA PRO A 6 17.06 -0.91 -63.77
C PRO A 6 15.62 -0.78 -64.32
N ALA A 7 14.64 -0.76 -63.41
CA ALA A 7 13.30 -0.18 -63.63
C ALA A 7 12.90 0.68 -62.41
N GLN A 8 12.92 2.00 -62.58
CA GLN A 8 11.74 2.88 -62.66
C GLN A 8 11.03 3.18 -61.33
N ALA A 9 11.13 4.44 -60.88
CA ALA A 9 10.40 4.98 -59.74
C ALA A 9 9.12 5.69 -60.21
N GLN A 10 8.04 5.58 -59.43
CA GLN A 10 6.82 6.39 -59.59
C GLN A 10 6.78 7.43 -58.47
N GLY A 11 6.61 8.71 -58.83
CA GLY A 11 6.55 9.81 -57.88
C GLY A 11 5.17 9.96 -57.25
N VAL A 12 5.10 9.99 -55.92
CA VAL A 12 3.89 10.38 -55.18
C VAL A 12 3.87 11.91 -55.04
N PRO A 13 2.75 12.60 -55.34
CA PRO A 13 2.69 14.06 -55.29
C PRO A 13 2.79 14.59 -53.85
N SER A 14 3.59 15.62 -53.64
CA SER A 14 3.69 16.30 -52.35
C SER A 14 2.40 17.05 -51.99
N GLY A 15 1.67 16.55 -51.00
CA GLY A 15 0.61 17.31 -50.33
C GLY A 15 1.19 18.51 -49.55
N ALA A 16 0.40 19.57 -49.40
CA ALA A 16 0.78 20.73 -48.59
C ALA A 16 0.88 20.37 -47.09
N PRO A 17 1.77 21.02 -46.32
CA PRO A 17 1.98 20.69 -44.92
C PRO A 17 0.75 20.96 -44.05
N ILE A 18 0.41 19.98 -43.21
CA ILE A 18 -0.68 20.07 -42.23
C ILE A 18 -0.35 21.15 -41.19
N ARG A 19 -1.29 22.07 -40.94
CA ARG A 19 -1.17 23.05 -39.85
C ARG A 19 -1.69 22.47 -38.54
N LEU A 20 -0.88 22.55 -37.49
CA LEU A 20 -1.18 21.98 -36.17
C LEU A 20 -1.71 23.00 -35.14
N PHE A 21 -1.92 24.26 -35.53
CA PHE A 21 -2.43 25.32 -34.64
C PHE A 21 -3.38 26.28 -35.38
N PRO A 22 -4.43 26.81 -34.71
CA PRO A 22 -5.28 27.87 -35.24
C PRO A 22 -4.54 29.23 -35.24
N PRO A 23 -4.97 30.20 -36.07
CA PRO A 23 -4.42 31.56 -36.06
C PRO A 23 -4.91 32.36 -34.83
N PRO A 24 -4.14 33.35 -34.35
CA PRO A 24 -4.58 34.26 -33.29
C PRO A 24 -5.64 35.25 -33.80
N GLU A 25 -6.59 35.63 -32.95
CA GLU A 25 -7.54 36.71 -33.24
C GLU A 25 -6.84 38.08 -33.27
N ALA A 26 -7.22 38.90 -34.25
CA ALA A 26 -6.71 40.26 -34.40
C ALA A 26 -7.61 41.27 -33.67
N VAL A 27 -7.05 41.96 -32.68
CA VAL A 27 -7.74 43.04 -31.94
C VAL A 27 -7.91 44.26 -32.84
N ALA A 28 -9.14 44.80 -32.91
CA ALA A 28 -9.43 46.06 -33.60
C ALA A 28 -9.11 47.28 -32.69
N PRO A 29 -8.62 48.40 -33.24
CA PRO A 29 -8.18 49.57 -32.47
C PRO A 29 -9.33 50.47 -31.99
N PRO A 30 -9.10 51.30 -30.95
CA PRO A 30 -10.09 52.25 -30.41
C PRO A 30 -10.06 53.61 -31.12
N ASP A 31 -11.13 54.39 -30.96
CA ASP A 31 -11.15 55.83 -31.27
C ASP A 31 -11.95 56.62 -30.20
N ALA A 32 -11.77 57.95 -30.12
CA ALA A 32 -11.89 58.68 -28.84
C ALA A 32 -12.89 59.86 -28.75
N ALA A 33 -13.52 60.02 -27.58
CA ALA A 33 -14.02 61.29 -26.98
C ALA A 33 -14.27 61.10 -25.47
N ARG A 34 -13.45 61.62 -24.53
CA ARG A 34 -13.31 63.01 -24.03
C ARG A 34 -14.34 63.44 -22.95
N GLU A 35 -13.84 63.53 -21.70
CA GLU A 35 -14.14 64.57 -20.66
C GLU A 35 -15.59 64.64 -20.09
N ALA A 36 -15.88 65.07 -18.86
CA ALA A 36 -15.09 65.63 -17.74
C ALA A 36 -15.70 65.13 -16.39
N ALA A 37 -14.94 64.69 -15.36
CA ALA A 37 -14.24 65.48 -14.33
C ALA A 37 -15.05 65.88 -13.06
N ARG A 38 -14.64 65.30 -11.91
CA ARG A 38 -14.49 65.90 -10.56
C ARG A 38 -15.68 66.06 -9.57
N ASN A 39 -15.39 65.56 -8.34
CA ASN A 39 -15.59 66.16 -7.01
C ASN A 39 -16.90 65.96 -6.18
N ALA A 40 -16.71 65.22 -5.07
CA ALA A 40 -16.95 65.62 -3.66
C ALA A 40 -18.37 65.92 -3.12
N GLY A 41 -18.99 64.91 -2.48
CA GLY A 41 -19.14 64.77 -1.01
C GLY A 41 -20.00 65.74 -0.16
N ARG A 42 -20.71 65.16 0.84
CA ARG A 42 -21.20 65.74 2.13
C ARG A 42 -22.23 66.89 2.09
N VAL A 43 -23.20 67.04 3.02
CA VAL A 43 -23.76 66.20 4.12
C VAL A 43 -25.02 66.89 4.70
N LEU A 44 -25.89 66.18 5.46
CA LEU A 44 -27.01 66.71 6.30
C LEU A 44 -28.19 67.39 5.54
N ASP A 45 -29.40 67.66 6.10
CA ASP A 45 -29.96 67.60 7.48
C ASP A 45 -31.47 67.18 7.48
N ASP A 46 -32.06 66.96 8.67
CA ASP A 46 -33.51 66.76 8.96
C ASP A 46 -33.93 67.71 10.12
N PRO A 47 -35.14 68.34 10.13
CA PRO A 47 -36.08 68.03 11.23
C PRO A 47 -37.61 68.31 11.04
N LEU A 48 -38.43 67.36 11.54
CA LEU A 48 -39.57 67.50 12.50
C LEU A 48 -40.81 68.44 12.30
N ALA A 49 -41.99 67.86 12.60
CA ALA A 49 -43.13 68.38 13.43
C ALA A 49 -44.50 68.84 12.82
N SER A 50 -45.56 68.13 13.30
CA SER A 50 -46.99 68.42 13.64
C SER A 50 -47.58 69.86 13.60
N PRO A 51 -48.94 70.08 13.63
CA PRO A 51 -50.04 69.21 14.14
C PRO A 51 -51.38 69.18 13.33
N GLY A 52 -52.46 68.60 13.90
CA GLY A 52 -53.87 68.65 13.42
C GLY A 52 -54.70 69.85 13.98
N PRO A 53 -56.07 69.83 14.05
CA PRO A 53 -56.94 68.65 14.19
C PRO A 53 -58.35 68.63 13.48
N SER A 54 -59.00 67.46 13.53
CA SER A 54 -60.44 67.15 13.72
C SER A 54 -61.59 67.89 12.99
N ALA A 55 -62.41 67.10 12.26
CA ALA A 55 -63.88 67.15 12.31
C ALA A 55 -64.48 65.79 11.88
N ALA A 56 -65.66 65.41 12.41
CA ALA A 56 -66.41 64.20 12.05
C ALA A 56 -67.94 64.45 12.18
N PRO A 57 -68.81 63.67 11.50
CA PRO A 57 -69.32 62.46 12.15
C PRO A 57 -69.60 61.23 11.25
N LEU A 58 -69.34 60.04 11.83
CA LEU A 58 -70.12 58.77 11.87
C LEU A 58 -71.36 58.57 10.95
N PRO A 59 -71.74 57.30 10.62
CA PRO A 59 -71.05 56.00 10.66
C PRO A 59 -71.29 55.19 9.33
N LEU A 60 -71.35 53.85 9.14
CA LEU A 60 -71.20 52.65 9.98
C LEU A 60 -70.84 51.40 9.12
N THR A 61 -69.62 50.85 9.20
CA THR A 61 -69.34 49.40 8.94
C THR A 61 -68.03 49.00 9.66
N ALA A 62 -67.90 47.77 10.15
CA ALA A 62 -66.86 47.39 11.12
C ALA A 62 -65.54 46.88 10.50
N PRO A 63 -64.35 47.30 11.00
CA PRO A 63 -63.05 46.84 10.49
C PRO A 63 -62.19 45.99 11.45
N SER A 64 -61.37 45.11 10.84
CA SER A 64 -60.00 44.70 11.24
C SER A 64 -59.68 43.99 12.57
N ARG A 65 -58.93 42.87 12.44
CA ARG A 65 -57.75 42.55 13.27
C ARG A 65 -56.54 42.30 12.33
N PRO A 66 -55.27 42.45 12.78
CA PRO A 66 -54.11 42.72 11.91
C PRO A 66 -53.27 41.43 11.60
N PRO A 67 -52.07 41.50 10.96
CA PRO A 67 -51.67 40.55 9.92
C PRO A 67 -50.81 39.36 10.39
N SER A 68 -50.63 38.38 9.49
CA SER A 68 -49.55 37.41 9.49
C SER A 68 -48.80 37.41 8.14
N PHE A 69 -47.50 37.14 8.17
CA PHE A 69 -46.69 36.90 6.97
C PHE A 69 -46.86 35.45 6.53
N ASP A 70 -47.15 35.22 5.24
CA ASP A 70 -46.94 33.93 4.58
C ASP A 70 -46.61 34.13 3.10
N VAL A 71 -45.34 34.44 2.81
CA VAL A 71 -44.80 34.26 1.45
C VAL A 71 -44.46 32.79 1.31
N VAL A 72 -45.44 31.99 0.89
CA VAL A 72 -45.23 30.56 0.61
C VAL A 72 -44.30 30.46 -0.62
N PRO A 73 -43.06 29.96 -0.48
CA PRO A 73 -42.21 29.75 -1.63
C PRO A 73 -42.83 28.63 -2.48
N THR A 74 -43.17 28.92 -3.73
CA THR A 74 -43.69 27.91 -4.66
C THR A 74 -42.54 26.98 -5.04
N VAL A 75 -42.33 25.95 -4.23
CA VAL A 75 -41.36 24.88 -4.49
C VAL A 75 -41.69 24.28 -5.85
N ALA A 76 -40.78 24.45 -6.81
CA ALA A 76 -40.88 23.77 -8.09
C ALA A 76 -40.98 22.26 -7.81
N PRO A 77 -41.93 21.53 -8.43
CA PRO A 77 -42.08 20.10 -8.17
C PRO A 77 -40.73 19.43 -8.44
N PRO A 78 -40.28 18.51 -7.57
CA PRO A 78 -38.99 17.86 -7.75
C PRO A 78 -38.97 17.24 -9.15
N SER A 79 -37.88 17.50 -9.89
CA SER A 79 -37.63 16.90 -11.20
C SER A 79 -37.94 15.41 -11.11
N ALA A 80 -38.83 14.93 -11.99
CA ALA A 80 -39.39 13.58 -11.92
C ALA A 80 -38.28 12.58 -11.62
N ILE A 81 -38.42 11.82 -10.52
CA ILE A 81 -37.38 10.91 -10.04
C ILE A 81 -37.00 10.01 -11.20
N ALA A 82 -35.79 10.21 -11.72
CA ALA A 82 -35.23 9.38 -12.77
C ALA A 82 -34.93 8.02 -12.14
N VAL A 83 -35.94 7.16 -12.12
CA VAL A 83 -35.78 5.74 -11.88
C VAL A 83 -35.12 5.17 -13.13
N GLU A 84 -33.82 5.44 -13.26
CA GLU A 84 -32.94 4.52 -13.96
C GLU A 84 -33.18 3.16 -13.32
N SER A 85 -33.72 2.23 -14.10
CA SER A 85 -33.86 0.85 -13.66
C SER A 85 -32.46 0.35 -13.38
N LEU A 86 -32.12 0.22 -12.10
CA LEU A 86 -30.88 -0.42 -11.66
C LEU A 86 -30.76 -1.73 -12.44
N GLY A 87 -29.73 -1.83 -13.28
CA GLY A 87 -29.43 -3.05 -13.99
C GLY A 87 -29.26 -4.21 -13.00
N PRO A 88 -29.38 -5.47 -13.45
CA PRO A 88 -29.06 -6.61 -12.59
C PRO A 88 -27.71 -6.35 -11.94
N LEU A 89 -27.69 -6.33 -10.60
CA LEU A 89 -26.48 -6.07 -9.83
C LEU A 89 -25.44 -7.11 -10.24
N ASP A 90 -24.35 -6.64 -10.85
CA ASP A 90 -23.27 -7.51 -11.29
C ASP A 90 -22.76 -8.33 -10.08
N PRO A 91 -22.92 -9.67 -10.07
CA PRO A 91 -22.53 -10.50 -8.94
C PRO A 91 -21.03 -10.37 -8.67
N ASP A 92 -20.22 -10.11 -9.70
CA ASP A 92 -18.79 -9.88 -9.58
C ASP A 92 -18.43 -8.53 -8.94
N GLY A 93 -19.39 -7.63 -8.73
CA GLY A 93 -19.24 -6.33 -8.07
C GLY A 93 -19.37 -6.35 -6.55
N ALA A 94 -19.63 -7.50 -5.95
CA ALA A 94 -19.78 -7.60 -4.49
C ALA A 94 -18.47 -7.24 -3.75
N GLY A 95 -18.61 -6.75 -2.52
CA GLY A 95 -17.45 -6.38 -1.68
C GLY A 95 -17.85 -6.02 -0.26
N PRO A 96 -17.00 -6.34 0.74
CA PRO A 96 -17.28 -6.05 2.15
C PRO A 96 -17.07 -4.57 2.51
N LEU A 97 -16.26 -3.81 1.75
CA LEU A 97 -16.05 -2.38 2.00
C LEU A 97 -16.95 -1.51 1.10
N ALA A 98 -17.49 -0.44 1.68
CA ALA A 98 -18.31 0.56 1.00
C ALA A 98 -18.13 1.94 1.63
N GLY A 99 -18.47 3.00 0.90
CA GLY A 99 -18.37 4.38 1.39
C GLY A 99 -16.94 4.74 1.77
N ALA A 100 -16.78 5.46 2.90
CA ALA A 100 -15.48 5.92 3.38
C ALA A 100 -14.52 4.80 3.84
N ALA A 101 -15.02 3.60 4.15
CA ALA A 101 -14.18 2.44 4.46
C ALA A 101 -13.55 1.84 3.17
N GLY A 102 -14.35 1.80 2.09
CA GLY A 102 -13.87 1.49 0.75
C GLY A 102 -13.30 2.74 0.06
N LEU A 103 -13.50 2.81 -1.26
CA LEU A 103 -13.11 3.93 -2.12
C LEU A 103 -14.33 4.76 -2.58
N GLY A 104 -15.36 4.90 -1.74
CA GLY A 104 -16.59 5.66 -2.03
C GLY A 104 -17.80 4.79 -2.33
N SER A 105 -18.78 5.35 -3.06
CA SER A 105 -20.02 4.68 -3.48
C SER A 105 -19.90 3.97 -4.83
N ASP A 106 -19.11 4.52 -5.75
CA ASP A 106 -18.86 3.98 -7.08
C ASP A 106 -17.37 4.19 -7.44
N PRO A 107 -16.48 3.28 -7.00
CA PRO A 107 -15.04 3.44 -7.15
C PRO A 107 -14.53 3.08 -8.55
N TRP A 108 -15.25 2.24 -9.30
CA TRP A 108 -14.85 1.76 -10.63
C TRP A 108 -15.47 2.59 -11.78
N ARG A 109 -16.15 3.69 -11.44
CA ARG A 109 -16.84 4.60 -12.36
C ARG A 109 -15.98 5.05 -13.53
N GLY A 110 -16.47 4.80 -14.75
CA GLY A 110 -15.85 5.29 -15.98
C GLY A 110 -14.58 4.57 -16.40
N ILE A 111 -14.26 3.41 -15.79
CA ILE A 111 -13.19 2.52 -16.24
C ILE A 111 -13.85 1.36 -17.03
N PRO A 112 -13.43 1.08 -18.27
CA PRO A 112 -13.94 -0.06 -19.03
C PRO A 112 -13.57 -1.39 -18.37
N ARG A 113 -14.49 -2.36 -18.35
CA ARG A 113 -14.27 -3.70 -17.77
C ARG A 113 -13.01 -4.37 -18.32
N ALA A 114 -12.80 -4.33 -19.63
CA ALA A 114 -11.61 -4.88 -20.28
C ALA A 114 -10.28 -4.27 -19.77
N GLU A 115 -10.24 -2.98 -19.44
CA GLU A 115 -9.03 -2.32 -18.90
C GLU A 115 -8.76 -2.75 -17.45
N VAL A 116 -9.80 -2.84 -16.62
CA VAL A 116 -9.64 -3.31 -15.23
C VAL A 116 -9.18 -4.77 -15.19
N LEU A 117 -9.75 -5.64 -16.02
CA LEU A 117 -9.35 -7.04 -16.12
C LEU A 117 -7.89 -7.22 -16.59
N ALA A 118 -7.36 -6.29 -17.40
CA ALA A 118 -5.97 -6.32 -17.85
C ALA A 118 -4.98 -5.74 -16.80
N LEU A 119 -5.38 -4.70 -16.05
CA LEU A 119 -4.52 -3.98 -15.12
C LEU A 119 -4.48 -4.58 -13.70
N LEU A 120 -5.56 -5.22 -13.26
CA LEU A 120 -5.65 -5.80 -11.91
C LEU A 120 -4.65 -6.96 -11.69
N PRO A 121 -4.39 -7.87 -12.67
CA PRO A 121 -3.31 -8.85 -12.58
C PRO A 121 -1.91 -8.26 -12.43
N GLU A 122 -1.66 -7.05 -12.97
CA GLU A 122 -0.34 -6.38 -12.91
C GLU A 122 -0.08 -5.66 -11.58
N LEU A 123 -1.08 -5.57 -10.68
CA LEU A 123 -0.88 -4.97 -9.35
C LEU A 123 0.26 -5.65 -8.58
N PRO A 124 1.16 -4.89 -7.93
CA PRO A 124 2.29 -5.46 -7.18
C PRO A 124 1.83 -6.36 -6.04
N THR A 125 2.68 -7.30 -5.62
CA THR A 125 2.38 -8.25 -4.53
C THR A 125 3.50 -8.33 -3.50
N LEU A 126 4.74 -7.98 -3.89
CA LEU A 126 5.95 -8.11 -3.07
C LEU A 126 6.43 -6.75 -2.53
N THR A 127 5.54 -5.75 -2.47
CA THR A 127 5.87 -4.41 -1.97
C THR A 127 6.13 -4.42 -0.45
N PRO A 128 7.22 -3.79 0.02
CA PRO A 128 7.55 -3.69 1.46
C PRO A 128 6.77 -2.58 2.19
N SER A 129 5.85 -1.91 1.49
CA SER A 129 5.12 -0.73 1.98
C SER A 129 3.73 -1.09 2.53
N PRO A 130 3.49 -0.91 3.85
CA PRO A 130 2.16 -1.12 4.43
C PRO A 130 1.11 -0.15 3.88
N ALA A 131 1.46 1.11 3.60
CA ALA A 131 0.54 2.05 3.00
C ALA A 131 0.08 1.61 1.60
N VAL A 132 0.98 1.06 0.78
CA VAL A 132 0.63 0.50 -0.54
C VAL A 132 -0.22 -0.77 -0.39
N LYS A 133 0.13 -1.70 0.52
CA LYS A 133 -0.69 -2.90 0.74
C LYS A 133 -2.08 -2.59 1.28
N GLU A 134 -2.25 -1.63 2.20
CA GLU A 134 -3.59 -1.27 2.70
C GLU A 134 -4.42 -0.54 1.64
N LEU A 135 -3.82 0.36 0.85
CA LEU A 135 -4.52 1.02 -0.26
C LEU A 135 -4.96 0.01 -1.33
N GLN A 136 -4.10 -0.97 -1.66
CA GLN A 136 -4.42 -2.07 -2.55
C GLN A 136 -5.52 -3.00 -1.98
N ARG A 137 -5.45 -3.31 -0.67
CA ARG A 137 -6.49 -4.07 0.03
C ARG A 137 -7.84 -3.35 -0.04
N ARG A 138 -7.87 -2.03 0.22
CA ARG A 138 -9.07 -1.20 0.12
C ARG A 138 -9.62 -1.12 -1.31
N LEU A 139 -8.76 -1.06 -2.33
CA LEU A 139 -9.18 -1.16 -3.74
C LEU A 139 -9.91 -2.49 -4.01
N LEU A 140 -9.28 -3.62 -3.69
CA LEU A 140 -9.78 -4.95 -4.04
C LEU A 140 -11.04 -5.35 -3.25
N LEU A 141 -11.17 -4.89 -2.00
CA LEU A 141 -12.33 -5.15 -1.14
C LEU A 141 -13.48 -4.13 -1.31
N SER A 142 -13.30 -3.07 -2.09
CA SER A 142 -14.36 -2.09 -2.35
C SER A 142 -15.43 -2.65 -3.29
N ARG A 143 -16.69 -2.47 -2.89
CA ARG A 143 -17.88 -2.80 -3.68
C ARG A 143 -18.03 -1.91 -4.92
N GLY A 144 -18.60 -2.48 -5.97
CA GLY A 144 -18.87 -1.84 -7.26
C GLY A 144 -18.22 -2.63 -8.40
N SER A 145 -18.67 -2.38 -9.63
CA SER A 145 -18.15 -3.02 -10.84
C SER A 145 -17.68 -1.99 -11.87
N PRO A 146 -16.67 -2.32 -12.70
CA PRO A 146 -16.36 -1.52 -13.88
C PRO A 146 -17.49 -1.58 -14.91
N ALA A 147 -17.53 -0.61 -15.81
CA ALA A 147 -18.57 -0.56 -16.85
C ALA A 147 -18.33 -1.65 -17.91
N ALA A 148 -19.27 -2.59 -18.04
CA ALA A 148 -19.36 -3.51 -19.15
C ALA A 148 -20.14 -2.87 -20.32
N ALA A 149 -19.73 -3.14 -21.56
CA ALA A 149 -20.46 -2.68 -22.74
C ALA A 149 -21.76 -3.50 -22.96
N PRO A 150 -22.82 -2.92 -23.56
CA PRO A 150 -24.04 -3.67 -23.87
C PRO A 150 -23.77 -4.87 -24.79
N GLY A 151 -24.06 -6.07 -24.32
CA GLY A 151 -23.80 -7.32 -25.04
C GLY A 151 -22.36 -7.84 -24.97
N GLU A 152 -21.50 -7.25 -24.14
CA GLU A 152 -20.16 -7.77 -23.86
C GLU A 152 -20.27 -9.14 -23.14
N PRO A 153 -19.70 -10.23 -23.68
CA PRO A 153 -19.83 -11.55 -23.08
C PRO A 153 -19.11 -11.65 -21.73
N ASP A 154 -19.50 -12.60 -20.88
CA ASP A 154 -18.79 -12.83 -19.62
C ASP A 154 -17.35 -13.30 -19.89
N PRO A 155 -16.34 -12.68 -19.24
CA PRO A 155 -14.94 -13.05 -19.43
C PRO A 155 -14.64 -14.39 -18.76
N ALA A 156 -13.77 -15.19 -19.38
CA ALA A 156 -13.30 -16.46 -18.81
C ALA A 156 -12.53 -16.32 -17.48
N ARG A 157 -12.14 -15.09 -17.12
CA ARG A 157 -11.54 -14.71 -15.84
C ARG A 157 -12.38 -13.59 -15.25
N ARG A 158 -13.12 -13.92 -14.20
CA ARG A 158 -14.17 -13.06 -13.63
C ARG A 158 -13.56 -11.96 -12.76
N PHE A 159 -14.15 -10.76 -12.79
CA PHE A 159 -13.67 -9.60 -12.04
C PHE A 159 -13.68 -9.84 -10.52
N GLY A 160 -14.67 -10.59 -10.02
CA GLY A 160 -14.69 -11.07 -8.64
C GLY A 160 -13.52 -12.02 -8.35
N GLY A 161 -13.28 -13.00 -9.23
CA GLY A 161 -12.21 -13.99 -9.09
C GLY A 161 -10.81 -13.37 -9.08
N LEU A 162 -10.53 -12.44 -10.00
CA LEU A 162 -9.23 -11.72 -10.05
C LEU A 162 -8.95 -10.91 -8.78
N ARG A 163 -9.98 -10.36 -8.11
CA ARG A 163 -9.82 -9.64 -6.84
C ARG A 163 -9.46 -10.59 -5.69
N VAL A 164 -10.13 -11.74 -5.58
CA VAL A 164 -9.82 -12.79 -4.61
C VAL A 164 -8.39 -13.32 -4.82
N GLU A 165 -8.01 -13.61 -6.07
CA GLU A 165 -6.67 -14.07 -6.42
C GLU A 165 -5.58 -13.04 -6.08
N LYS A 166 -5.80 -11.75 -6.40
CA LYS A 166 -4.81 -10.72 -6.08
C LYS A 166 -4.66 -10.49 -4.57
N LEU A 167 -5.74 -10.57 -3.79
CA LEU A 167 -5.70 -10.54 -2.32
C LEU A 167 -4.91 -11.72 -1.74
N ALA A 168 -5.15 -12.93 -2.25
CA ALA A 168 -4.39 -14.11 -1.87
C ALA A 168 -2.90 -13.97 -2.21
N ALA A 169 -2.58 -13.54 -3.45
CA ALA A 169 -1.21 -13.39 -3.94
C ALA A 169 -0.41 -12.26 -3.25
N MET A 170 -1.06 -11.21 -2.73
CA MET A 170 -0.42 -10.18 -1.91
C MET A 170 -0.30 -10.55 -0.42
N GLY A 171 -0.83 -11.70 -0.01
CA GLY A 171 -0.71 -12.19 1.37
C GLY A 171 -1.83 -11.80 2.33
N ASP A 172 -3.01 -11.41 1.82
CA ASP A 172 -4.23 -11.28 2.64
C ASP A 172 -5.25 -12.40 2.35
N PRO A 173 -5.02 -13.62 2.87
CA PRO A 173 -5.99 -14.72 2.75
C PRO A 173 -7.30 -14.42 3.48
N ARG A 174 -7.33 -13.48 4.44
CA ARG A 174 -8.55 -13.12 5.17
C ARG A 174 -9.44 -12.24 4.30
N GLY A 175 -8.91 -11.15 3.75
CA GLY A 175 -9.64 -10.34 2.76
C GLY A 175 -10.04 -11.16 1.54
N ALA A 176 -9.20 -12.08 1.07
CA ALA A 176 -9.56 -13.01 0.00
C ALA A 176 -10.75 -13.92 0.38
N ALA A 177 -10.79 -14.47 1.60
CA ALA A 177 -11.92 -15.26 2.11
C ALA A 177 -13.19 -14.43 2.34
N ASP A 178 -13.07 -13.27 2.98
CA ASP A 178 -14.15 -12.30 3.24
C ASP A 178 -14.83 -11.86 1.93
N LEU A 179 -14.05 -11.69 0.86
CA LEU A 179 -14.55 -11.35 -0.47
C LEU A 179 -15.13 -12.57 -1.19
N ALA A 180 -14.46 -13.74 -1.15
CA ALA A 180 -14.94 -14.97 -1.77
C ALA A 180 -16.30 -15.43 -1.21
N ALA A 181 -16.55 -15.21 0.09
CA ALA A 181 -17.83 -15.50 0.73
C ALA A 181 -19.01 -14.65 0.16
N LEU A 182 -18.72 -13.53 -0.50
CA LEU A 182 -19.71 -12.68 -1.18
C LEU A 182 -19.82 -12.96 -2.70
N LEU A 183 -19.00 -13.87 -3.24
CA LEU A 183 -18.84 -14.12 -4.68
C LEU A 183 -19.03 -15.60 -5.06
N PRO A 184 -20.08 -16.30 -4.60
CA PRO A 184 -20.21 -17.75 -4.78
C PRO A 184 -20.14 -18.18 -6.26
N GLU A 185 -20.75 -17.44 -7.19
CA GLU A 185 -20.66 -17.75 -8.62
C GLU A 185 -19.23 -17.70 -9.17
N ALA A 186 -18.48 -16.63 -8.87
CA ALA A 186 -17.10 -16.50 -9.34
C ALA A 186 -16.20 -17.58 -8.73
N MET A 187 -16.43 -17.94 -7.47
CA MET A 187 -15.69 -19.03 -6.80
C MET A 187 -16.06 -20.44 -7.30
N MET A 188 -17.23 -20.59 -7.93
CA MET A 188 -17.67 -21.85 -8.57
C MET A 188 -17.21 -21.96 -10.04
N ALA A 189 -16.83 -20.84 -10.66
CA ALA A 189 -16.45 -20.78 -12.08
C ALA A 189 -14.94 -20.60 -12.30
N ASP A 190 -14.24 -19.83 -11.46
CA ASP A 190 -12.81 -19.53 -11.60
C ASP A 190 -11.97 -20.44 -10.66
N GLU A 191 -11.49 -21.57 -11.20
CA GLU A 191 -10.65 -22.50 -10.45
C GLU A 191 -9.35 -21.84 -9.94
N ALA A 192 -8.80 -20.88 -10.69
CA ALA A 192 -7.56 -20.20 -10.29
C ALA A 192 -7.78 -19.28 -9.08
N ALA A 193 -8.92 -18.57 -9.01
CA ALA A 193 -9.31 -17.83 -7.82
C ALA A 193 -9.58 -18.76 -6.61
N ALA A 194 -10.31 -19.87 -6.83
CA ALA A 194 -10.58 -20.88 -5.81
C ALA A 194 -9.28 -21.51 -5.26
N ARG A 195 -8.35 -21.85 -6.14
CA ARG A 195 -7.03 -22.38 -5.80
C ARG A 195 -6.16 -21.35 -5.10
N ALA A 196 -6.08 -20.12 -5.60
CA ALA A 196 -5.23 -19.07 -5.00
C ALA A 196 -5.62 -18.80 -3.53
N LEU A 197 -6.92 -18.72 -3.23
CA LEU A 197 -7.41 -18.63 -1.86
C LEU A 197 -7.00 -19.85 -1.03
N THR A 198 -7.19 -21.07 -1.55
CA THR A 198 -6.85 -22.33 -0.86
C THR A 198 -5.34 -22.43 -0.58
N ASP A 199 -4.49 -22.08 -1.55
CA ASP A 199 -3.03 -22.06 -1.43
C ASP A 199 -2.56 -20.98 -0.41
N ALA A 200 -3.23 -19.83 -0.32
CA ALA A 200 -2.93 -18.80 0.68
C ALA A 200 -3.41 -19.18 2.10
N GLU A 201 -4.58 -19.83 2.23
CA GLU A 201 -5.05 -20.42 3.51
C GLU A 201 -4.14 -21.57 3.98
N LEU A 202 -3.64 -22.39 3.05
CA LEU A 202 -2.63 -23.42 3.31
C LEU A 202 -1.31 -22.81 3.80
N ILE A 203 -0.86 -21.71 3.18
CA ILE A 203 0.35 -20.98 3.59
C ILE A 203 0.19 -20.38 5.00
N ALA A 204 -0.86 -19.60 5.26
CA ALA A 204 -1.03 -18.92 6.54
C ALA A 204 -1.37 -19.90 7.67
N GLY A 205 -2.39 -20.74 7.45
CA GLY A 205 -2.81 -21.80 8.35
C GLY A 205 -3.52 -21.38 9.65
N PRO A 206 -4.30 -22.29 10.26
CA PRO A 206 -4.73 -23.58 9.71
C PRO A 206 -5.80 -23.39 8.62
N LEU A 207 -5.73 -24.17 7.53
CA LEU A 207 -6.79 -24.23 6.51
C LEU A 207 -8.13 -24.65 7.16
N ASP A 208 -9.24 -24.02 6.80
CA ASP A 208 -10.56 -24.61 7.07
C ASP A 208 -10.84 -25.70 6.02
N CYS A 209 -10.89 -26.95 6.48
CA CYS A 209 -11.10 -28.10 5.61
C CYS A 209 -12.57 -28.31 5.21
N ALA A 210 -13.54 -27.79 5.95
CA ALA A 210 -14.92 -27.79 5.51
C ALA A 210 -15.07 -26.80 4.36
N ALA A 211 -14.64 -25.54 4.55
CA ALA A 211 -14.68 -24.51 3.52
C ALA A 211 -13.89 -24.90 2.26
N ALA A 212 -12.69 -25.47 2.41
CA ALA A 212 -11.89 -25.92 1.27
C ALA A 212 -12.52 -27.10 0.50
N THR A 213 -13.19 -28.03 1.18
CA THR A 213 -13.85 -29.18 0.52
C THR A 213 -15.15 -28.74 -0.17
N GLU A 214 -15.91 -27.81 0.42
CA GLU A 214 -17.06 -27.18 -0.26
C GLU A 214 -16.62 -26.44 -1.52
N ARG A 215 -15.55 -25.63 -1.43
CA ARG A 215 -14.95 -24.90 -2.55
C ARG A 215 -14.40 -25.81 -3.66
N ALA A 216 -14.00 -27.04 -3.32
CA ALA A 216 -13.48 -28.03 -4.27
C ALA A 216 -14.55 -28.68 -5.16
N LYS A 217 -15.82 -28.71 -4.74
CA LYS A 217 -16.91 -29.45 -5.40
C LYS A 217 -17.07 -29.23 -6.92
N PRO A 218 -16.85 -28.02 -7.49
CA PRO A 218 -16.99 -27.79 -8.93
C PRO A 218 -15.81 -28.34 -9.75
N PHE A 219 -14.66 -28.61 -9.12
CA PHE A 219 -13.37 -28.71 -9.79
C PHE A 219 -12.79 -30.13 -9.70
N SER A 220 -12.87 -30.87 -10.81
CA SER A 220 -12.27 -32.20 -10.92
C SER A 220 -10.79 -32.11 -11.31
N GLY A 221 -9.86 -32.28 -10.36
CA GLY A 221 -8.43 -32.32 -10.68
C GLY A 221 -7.53 -32.84 -9.54
N PRO A 222 -6.27 -33.24 -9.86
CA PRO A 222 -5.34 -33.79 -8.88
C PRO A 222 -4.92 -32.78 -7.81
N TYR A 223 -5.09 -31.47 -8.02
CA TYR A 223 -4.92 -30.47 -6.95
C TYR A 223 -5.95 -30.70 -5.82
N TRP A 224 -7.23 -30.69 -6.15
CA TRP A 224 -8.32 -30.82 -5.18
C TRP A 224 -8.36 -32.18 -4.50
N GLN A 225 -8.04 -33.26 -5.21
CA GLN A 225 -7.87 -34.60 -4.61
C GLN A 225 -6.78 -34.62 -3.51
N ARG A 226 -5.66 -33.91 -3.72
CA ARG A 226 -4.60 -33.77 -2.70
C ARG A 226 -5.05 -32.91 -1.51
N VAL A 227 -5.83 -31.85 -1.75
CA VAL A 227 -6.43 -31.03 -0.67
C VAL A 227 -7.39 -31.86 0.19
N GLU A 228 -8.25 -32.67 -0.44
CA GLU A 228 -9.17 -33.57 0.27
C GLU A 228 -8.39 -34.60 1.12
N LEU A 229 -7.37 -35.25 0.54
CA LEU A 229 -6.50 -36.20 1.24
C LEU A 229 -5.80 -35.55 2.44
N PHE A 230 -5.21 -34.37 2.28
CA PHE A 230 -4.61 -33.60 3.39
C PHE A 230 -5.64 -33.34 4.50
N CYS A 231 -6.86 -32.92 4.13
CA CYS A 231 -7.92 -32.64 5.08
C CYS A 231 -8.39 -33.87 5.85
N ARG A 232 -8.55 -35.01 5.16
CA ARG A 232 -8.91 -36.32 5.74
C ARG A 232 -7.85 -36.80 6.74
N LEU A 233 -6.58 -36.80 6.33
CA LEU A 233 -5.44 -37.19 7.18
C LEU A 233 -5.27 -36.28 8.40
N ARG A 234 -5.50 -34.97 8.23
CA ARG A 234 -5.46 -34.00 9.33
C ARG A 234 -6.60 -34.21 10.34
N ALA A 235 -7.80 -34.55 9.87
CA ALA A 235 -8.93 -34.89 10.74
C ALA A 235 -8.63 -36.14 11.59
N GLY A 236 -8.07 -37.19 10.98
CA GLY A 236 -7.65 -38.41 11.68
C GLY A 236 -6.71 -38.13 12.87
N ARG A 237 -5.70 -37.26 12.68
CA ARG A 237 -4.78 -36.86 13.76
C ARG A 237 -5.43 -36.00 14.86
N ILE A 238 -6.44 -35.20 14.54
CA ILE A 238 -7.15 -34.36 15.52
C ILE A 238 -8.15 -35.18 16.34
N GLY A 239 -8.74 -36.23 15.76
CA GLY A 239 -9.72 -37.11 16.42
C GLY A 239 -9.18 -37.99 17.55
N GLY A 240 -7.87 -37.93 17.85
CA GLY A 240 -7.25 -38.69 18.94
C GLY A 240 -7.19 -40.20 18.72
N VAL A 241 -7.60 -40.68 17.54
CA VAL A 241 -7.41 -42.08 17.13
C VAL A 241 -5.89 -42.32 17.05
N PRO A 242 -5.34 -43.32 17.76
CA PRO A 242 -3.93 -43.65 17.62
C PRO A 242 -3.65 -44.07 16.17
N PRO A 243 -2.42 -43.88 15.64
CA PRO A 243 -2.06 -44.51 14.38
C PRO A 243 -2.26 -46.02 14.53
N MET A 244 -3.21 -46.56 13.77
CA MET A 244 -3.44 -48.00 13.64
C MET A 244 -2.15 -48.69 13.19
N GLU A 245 -2.00 -49.98 13.50
CA GLU A 245 -0.78 -50.73 13.18
C GLU A 245 -0.42 -50.57 11.69
N ALA A 246 0.84 -50.26 11.39
CA ALA A 246 1.27 -49.84 10.06
C ALA A 246 0.91 -50.89 8.99
N GLY A 247 -0.06 -50.56 8.13
CA GLY A 247 -0.74 -51.49 7.23
C GLY A 247 -2.26 -51.64 7.48
N THR A 248 -2.82 -50.96 8.49
CA THR A 248 -4.27 -50.93 8.78
C THR A 248 -4.84 -49.50 8.80
N GLY A 249 -4.40 -48.67 7.85
CA GLY A 249 -5.09 -47.42 7.51
C GLY A 249 -6.50 -47.67 6.98
N PRO A 250 -7.36 -46.64 6.88
CA PRO A 250 -8.65 -46.78 6.23
C PRO A 250 -8.42 -47.13 4.75
N ALA A 251 -8.96 -48.25 4.28
CA ALA A 251 -8.62 -48.86 2.98
C ALA A 251 -8.94 -48.01 1.72
N GLY A 252 -9.54 -46.82 1.88
CA GLY A 252 -9.68 -45.83 0.81
C GLY A 252 -8.50 -44.85 0.69
N ASP A 253 -7.60 -44.77 1.66
CA ASP A 253 -6.44 -43.88 1.62
C ASP A 253 -5.31 -44.47 0.78
N ASP A 254 -5.00 -45.77 0.92
CA ASP A 254 -3.98 -46.45 0.09
C ASP A 254 -4.34 -46.35 -1.41
N LEU A 255 -5.61 -46.58 -1.76
CA LEU A 255 -6.11 -46.39 -3.13
C LEU A 255 -5.98 -44.92 -3.59
N ALA A 256 -6.23 -43.94 -2.71
CA ALA A 256 -6.05 -42.53 -3.04
C ALA A 256 -4.57 -42.16 -3.24
N PHE A 257 -3.65 -42.76 -2.47
CA PHE A 257 -2.21 -42.63 -2.68
C PHE A 257 -1.80 -43.23 -4.03
N ASP A 258 -2.21 -44.45 -4.35
CA ASP A 258 -1.90 -45.11 -5.63
C ASP A 258 -2.43 -44.29 -6.82
N MET A 259 -3.71 -43.88 -6.77
CA MET A 259 -4.31 -43.02 -7.80
C MET A 259 -3.61 -41.67 -7.96
N LEU A 260 -3.00 -41.11 -6.91
CA LEU A 260 -2.27 -39.85 -6.96
C LEU A 260 -0.79 -40.01 -7.37
N ARG A 261 -0.20 -41.20 -7.25
CA ARG A 261 1.15 -41.50 -7.77
C ARG A 261 1.12 -41.72 -9.29
N GLU A 262 0.09 -42.40 -9.81
CA GLU A 262 -0.05 -42.68 -11.25
C GLU A 262 -0.58 -41.48 -12.07
N GLN A 263 -1.05 -40.40 -11.44
CA GLN A 263 -1.56 -39.22 -12.14
C GLN A 263 -0.45 -38.25 -12.60
N PRO A 264 -0.47 -37.77 -13.86
CA PRO A 264 0.44 -36.74 -14.33
C PRO A 264 0.22 -35.44 -13.54
N GLY A 265 1.31 -34.84 -13.05
CA GLY A 265 1.23 -33.66 -12.17
C GLY A 265 1.02 -33.97 -10.68
N GLY A 266 1.20 -35.23 -10.26
CA GLY A 266 1.36 -35.61 -8.85
C GLY A 266 2.50 -34.84 -8.15
N ASP A 267 2.40 -34.67 -6.83
CA ASP A 267 3.40 -34.00 -6.00
C ASP A 267 4.06 -35.06 -5.10
N PRO A 268 5.23 -35.60 -5.47
CA PRO A 268 5.88 -36.68 -4.73
C PRO A 268 6.50 -36.20 -3.40
N GLU A 269 6.64 -34.89 -3.20
CA GLU A 269 7.05 -34.34 -1.90
C GLU A 269 5.84 -34.31 -0.96
N PHE A 270 4.68 -33.85 -1.44
CA PHE A 270 3.42 -33.92 -0.70
C PHE A 270 3.08 -35.36 -0.32
N LEU A 271 3.07 -36.29 -1.27
CA LEU A 271 2.65 -37.68 -1.01
C LEU A 271 3.54 -38.35 0.05
N ARG A 272 4.86 -38.15 0.01
CA ARG A 272 5.80 -38.64 1.04
C ARG A 272 5.51 -38.05 2.44
N VAL A 273 5.06 -36.81 2.52
CA VAL A 273 4.70 -36.17 3.79
C VAL A 273 3.32 -36.62 4.26
N ALA A 274 2.37 -36.83 3.34
CA ALA A 274 1.04 -37.36 3.61
C ALA A 274 1.09 -38.83 4.08
N GLU A 275 1.96 -39.68 3.52
CA GLU A 275 2.24 -41.04 4.01
C GLU A 275 2.64 -41.01 5.50
N ALA A 276 3.46 -40.03 5.91
CA ALA A 276 3.83 -39.83 7.32
C ALA A 276 2.69 -39.22 8.17
N MET A 277 1.77 -38.46 7.58
CA MET A 277 0.53 -38.03 8.26
C MET A 277 -0.41 -39.21 8.54
N ALA A 278 -0.45 -40.21 7.65
CA ALA A 278 -1.23 -41.44 7.77
C ALA A 278 -0.69 -42.45 8.81
N GLY A 279 0.43 -42.14 9.48
CA GLY A 279 1.08 -43.04 10.44
C GLY A 279 2.32 -43.76 9.91
N GLY A 280 2.73 -43.49 8.66
CA GLY A 280 3.99 -43.95 8.10
C GLY A 280 5.24 -43.33 8.78
N PRO A 281 6.45 -43.78 8.39
CA PRO A 281 7.69 -43.30 8.98
C PRO A 281 7.93 -41.80 8.72
N PRO A 282 8.62 -41.07 9.61
CA PRO A 282 8.82 -39.62 9.48
C PRO A 282 9.58 -39.25 8.19
N PRO A 283 9.19 -38.16 7.50
CA PRO A 283 9.63 -37.88 6.14
C PRO A 283 11.09 -37.44 6.11
N ARG A 284 11.97 -38.26 5.50
CA ARG A 284 13.40 -37.98 5.37
C ARG A 284 13.71 -37.06 4.19
N LEU A 285 13.35 -35.78 4.31
CA LEU A 285 13.64 -34.76 3.31
C LEU A 285 15.13 -34.39 3.33
N ARG A 286 15.80 -34.49 2.16
CA ARG A 286 17.22 -34.12 1.98
C ARG A 286 17.43 -32.76 1.32
N SER A 287 16.41 -32.28 0.61
CA SER A 287 16.35 -31.04 -0.16
C SER A 287 14.86 -30.70 -0.30
N LEU A 288 14.52 -29.42 -0.39
CA LEU A 288 13.14 -28.95 -0.55
C LEU A 288 13.13 -27.58 -1.25
N LYS A 289 13.27 -27.57 -2.58
CA LYS A 289 13.58 -26.35 -3.35
C LYS A 289 12.37 -25.52 -3.77
N ASP A 290 11.27 -26.17 -4.14
CA ASP A 290 10.04 -25.52 -4.60
C ASP A 290 8.78 -26.27 -4.09
N PRO A 291 8.65 -26.49 -2.77
CA PRO A 291 7.53 -27.25 -2.23
C PRO A 291 6.21 -26.52 -2.44
N SER A 292 5.15 -27.27 -2.74
CA SER A 292 3.81 -26.73 -2.83
C SER A 292 3.32 -26.15 -1.48
N PRO A 293 2.37 -25.19 -1.51
CA PRO A 293 1.65 -24.72 -0.30
C PRO A 293 1.12 -25.88 0.56
N LEU A 294 0.64 -26.94 -0.09
CA LEU A 294 0.13 -28.14 0.56
C LEU A 294 1.22 -28.96 1.24
N THR A 295 2.38 -29.15 0.61
CA THR A 295 3.57 -29.79 1.22
C THR A 295 4.04 -29.02 2.45
N LEU A 296 4.08 -27.69 2.39
CA LEU A 296 4.44 -26.84 3.54
C LEU A 296 3.41 -26.94 4.68
N ALA A 297 2.11 -26.95 4.35
CA ALA A 297 1.05 -27.14 5.33
C ALA A 297 1.09 -28.52 6.00
N ALA A 298 1.40 -29.58 5.23
CA ALA A 298 1.56 -30.95 5.72
C ALA A 298 2.79 -31.09 6.65
N LEU A 299 3.94 -30.51 6.28
CA LEU A 299 5.14 -30.48 7.12
C LEU A 299 4.88 -29.75 8.45
N ARG A 300 4.17 -28.62 8.42
CA ARG A 300 3.77 -27.89 9.63
C ARG A 300 2.72 -28.66 10.46
N ALA A 301 1.82 -29.41 9.83
CA ALA A 301 0.86 -30.27 10.55
C ALA A 301 1.54 -31.45 11.27
N LEU A 302 2.66 -31.93 10.75
CA LEU A 302 3.53 -32.91 11.42
C LEU A 302 4.51 -32.30 12.43
N GLN A 303 4.76 -30.99 12.38
CA GLN A 303 5.94 -30.35 12.97
C GLN A 303 7.25 -31.05 12.52
N ALA A 304 7.31 -31.42 11.23
CA ALA A 304 8.46 -32.08 10.64
C ALA A 304 9.58 -31.08 10.34
N GLY A 305 10.84 -31.55 10.42
CA GLY A 305 12.02 -30.78 10.05
C GLY A 305 12.04 -30.41 8.56
N VAL A 306 12.55 -29.22 8.27
CA VAL A 306 12.70 -28.68 6.91
C VAL A 306 14.20 -28.48 6.63
N PRO A 307 14.75 -28.96 5.51
CA PRO A 307 16.16 -28.77 5.19
C PRO A 307 16.46 -27.30 4.84
N PRO A 308 17.66 -26.77 5.14
CA PRO A 308 17.97 -25.34 5.05
C PRO A 308 18.07 -24.80 3.62
N ASP A 309 18.12 -25.67 2.59
CA ASP A 309 18.09 -25.25 1.18
C ASP A 309 16.75 -24.61 0.78
N ILE A 310 15.70 -24.78 1.59
CA ILE A 310 14.43 -24.04 1.50
C ILE A 310 14.62 -22.51 1.48
N LEU A 311 15.72 -21.99 2.04
CA LEU A 311 16.06 -20.56 2.01
C LEU A 311 16.42 -20.06 0.60
N SER A 312 16.61 -20.95 -0.38
CA SER A 312 16.74 -20.58 -1.79
C SER A 312 15.41 -20.16 -2.45
N LEU A 313 14.26 -20.36 -1.79
CA LEU A 313 12.98 -19.81 -2.23
C LEU A 313 13.03 -18.28 -2.36
N ASN A 314 12.43 -17.77 -3.42
CA ASN A 314 12.17 -16.34 -3.63
C ASN A 314 10.75 -15.89 -3.22
N ASP A 315 9.87 -16.85 -2.94
CA ASP A 315 8.47 -16.67 -2.54
C ASP A 315 8.37 -16.33 -1.02
N PRO A 316 8.01 -15.09 -0.63
CA PRO A 316 7.97 -14.72 0.79
C PRO A 316 6.75 -15.29 1.53
N ALA A 317 5.69 -15.67 0.82
CA ALA A 317 4.52 -16.32 1.40
C ALA A 317 4.89 -17.75 1.85
N ARG A 318 5.58 -18.50 1.00
CA ARG A 318 6.11 -19.83 1.38
C ARG A 318 7.16 -19.74 2.49
N LEU A 319 8.00 -18.70 2.52
CA LEU A 319 8.90 -18.45 3.65
C LEU A 319 8.14 -18.14 4.96
N ALA A 320 6.97 -17.48 4.91
CA ALA A 320 6.10 -17.29 6.10
C ALA A 320 5.59 -18.64 6.65
N ALA A 321 5.23 -19.58 5.77
CA ALA A 321 4.82 -20.93 6.18
C ALA A 321 5.97 -21.70 6.84
N VAL A 322 7.21 -21.57 6.33
CA VAL A 322 8.43 -22.16 6.91
C VAL A 322 8.75 -21.56 8.28
N ALA A 323 8.69 -20.24 8.44
CA ALA A 323 8.87 -19.56 9.72
C ALA A 323 7.88 -20.05 10.79
N SER A 324 6.64 -20.35 10.36
CA SER A 324 5.53 -20.81 11.20
C SER A 324 5.56 -22.32 11.52
N ASN A 325 6.48 -23.10 10.93
CA ASN A 325 6.71 -24.49 11.31
C ASN A 325 7.72 -24.56 12.47
N THR A 326 7.29 -24.97 13.67
CA THR A 326 8.19 -25.06 14.84
C THR A 326 9.11 -26.27 14.83
N GLY A 327 8.86 -27.25 13.95
CA GLY A 327 9.78 -28.36 13.69
C GLY A 327 10.99 -28.00 12.82
N ALA A 328 10.96 -26.85 12.13
CA ALA A 328 12.10 -26.37 11.33
C ALA A 328 13.22 -25.80 12.22
N ASP A 329 14.47 -25.92 11.75
CA ASP A 329 15.65 -25.42 12.46
C ASP A 329 15.53 -23.91 12.80
N PRO A 330 15.86 -23.46 14.03
CA PRO A 330 15.66 -22.06 14.41
C PRO A 330 16.46 -21.02 13.61
N ALA A 331 17.65 -21.35 13.09
CA ALA A 331 18.41 -20.43 12.22
C ALA A 331 17.75 -20.28 10.83
N THR A 332 17.18 -21.38 10.33
CA THR A 332 16.35 -21.42 9.12
C THR A 332 15.07 -20.60 9.33
N ARG A 333 14.38 -20.81 10.46
CA ARG A 333 13.14 -20.10 10.81
C ARG A 333 13.32 -18.59 10.92
N VAL A 334 14.36 -18.09 11.61
CA VAL A 334 14.57 -16.63 11.75
C VAL A 334 14.88 -15.97 10.40
N THR A 335 15.63 -16.64 9.53
CA THR A 335 15.97 -16.14 8.19
C THR A 335 14.75 -16.10 7.26
N ALA A 336 13.91 -17.14 7.32
CA ALA A 336 12.64 -17.17 6.60
C ALA A 336 11.65 -16.11 7.15
N ALA A 337 11.60 -15.94 8.47
CA ALA A 337 10.71 -15.00 9.14
C ALA A 337 10.97 -13.54 8.77
N GLU A 338 12.23 -13.09 8.81
CA GLU A 338 12.55 -11.70 8.45
C GLU A 338 12.27 -11.43 6.96
N ARG A 339 12.60 -12.35 6.06
CA ARG A 339 12.31 -12.18 4.62
C ARG A 339 10.82 -12.12 4.32
N ALA A 340 10.02 -12.95 4.98
CA ALA A 340 8.56 -12.88 4.91
C ALA A 340 8.01 -11.58 5.51
N ALA A 341 8.56 -11.12 6.64
CA ALA A 341 8.16 -9.89 7.30
C ALA A 341 8.47 -8.63 6.49
N VAL A 342 9.65 -8.54 5.85
CA VAL A 342 10.02 -7.40 4.97
C VAL A 342 9.09 -7.29 3.77
N ALA A 343 8.64 -8.41 3.19
CA ALA A 343 7.64 -8.45 2.13
C ALA A 343 6.17 -8.36 2.63
N LEU A 344 5.97 -8.15 3.94
CA LEU A 344 4.66 -8.05 4.59
C LEU A 344 3.77 -9.29 4.41
N PHE A 345 4.35 -10.49 4.53
CA PHE A 345 3.66 -11.80 4.61
C PHE A 345 3.73 -12.41 6.02
N LEU A 346 4.37 -11.74 6.98
CA LEU A 346 4.48 -12.16 8.38
C LEU A 346 4.32 -10.94 9.29
N ASP A 347 3.52 -11.04 10.36
CA ASP A 347 3.33 -9.94 11.31
C ASP A 347 4.48 -9.81 12.34
N VAL A 348 4.50 -8.69 13.06
CA VAL A 348 5.54 -8.38 14.07
C VAL A 348 5.58 -9.37 15.23
N ARG A 349 4.44 -9.94 15.64
CA ARG A 349 4.38 -10.89 16.76
C ARG A 349 5.02 -12.22 16.34
N ARG A 350 4.72 -12.69 15.13
CA ARG A 350 5.34 -13.88 14.53
C ARG A 350 6.83 -13.69 14.24
N LEU A 351 7.23 -12.49 13.84
CA LEU A 351 8.65 -12.12 13.72
C LEU A 351 9.36 -12.19 15.08
N GLU A 352 8.78 -11.61 16.13
CA GLU A 352 9.31 -11.65 17.50
C GLU A 352 9.31 -13.07 18.11
N GLU A 353 8.36 -13.94 17.73
CA GLU A 353 8.38 -15.37 18.05
C GLU A 353 9.58 -16.09 17.40
N ALA A 354 9.90 -15.77 16.14
CA ALA A 354 11.09 -16.30 15.48
C ALA A 354 12.39 -15.71 16.07
N TYR A 355 12.41 -14.41 16.41
CA TYR A 355 13.57 -13.75 17.00
C TYR A 355 13.91 -14.33 18.38
N ARG A 356 12.91 -14.58 19.23
CA ARG A 356 13.09 -15.26 20.52
C ARG A 356 13.58 -16.71 20.41
N ALA A 357 13.41 -17.36 19.26
CA ALA A 357 13.91 -18.71 19.01
C ALA A 357 15.32 -18.75 18.37
N ALA A 358 15.86 -17.62 17.90
CA ALA A 358 17.12 -17.59 17.16
C ALA A 358 18.33 -18.07 18.02
N PRO A 359 19.27 -18.86 17.47
CA PRO A 359 20.31 -19.47 18.28
C PRO A 359 21.47 -18.51 18.59
N ALA A 360 21.57 -18.10 19.87
CA ALA A 360 22.74 -17.43 20.46
C ALA A 360 23.84 -18.44 20.84
N LYS A 361 25.11 -18.02 20.83
CA LYS A 361 26.27 -18.83 21.23
C LYS A 361 27.12 -18.07 22.24
N GLY A 362 27.52 -18.73 23.33
CA GLY A 362 28.47 -18.19 24.31
C GLY A 362 28.07 -16.80 24.83
N ASP A 363 28.98 -15.84 24.71
CA ASP A 363 28.81 -14.45 25.15
C ASP A 363 28.46 -13.46 24.02
N GLU A 364 27.98 -13.94 22.86
CA GLU A 364 27.60 -13.09 21.70
C GLU A 364 26.64 -11.95 22.09
N LEU A 365 25.68 -12.19 22.98
CA LEU A 365 24.70 -11.20 23.46
C LEU A 365 25.34 -10.00 24.20
N LEU A 366 26.58 -10.15 24.69
CA LEU A 366 27.35 -9.06 25.28
C LEU A 366 28.08 -8.24 24.21
N ARG A 367 28.61 -8.90 23.16
CA ARG A 367 29.47 -8.31 22.12
C ARG A 367 28.77 -7.95 20.82
N LEU A 368 27.48 -7.59 20.88
CA LEU A 368 26.63 -7.44 19.70
C LEU A 368 27.06 -6.35 18.72
N LYS A 369 27.77 -5.28 19.15
CA LYS A 369 28.30 -4.27 18.22
C LYS A 369 29.37 -4.85 17.29
N ASP A 370 30.26 -5.69 17.83
CA ASP A 370 31.27 -6.42 17.05
C ASP A 370 30.64 -7.49 16.15
N ALA A 371 29.47 -8.02 16.51
CA ALA A 371 28.71 -8.94 15.66
C ALA A 371 28.07 -8.18 14.49
N ALA A 372 27.35 -7.09 14.77
CA ALA A 372 26.68 -6.23 13.78
C ALA A 372 27.65 -5.59 12.76
N ALA A 373 28.89 -5.31 13.16
CA ALA A 373 29.93 -4.85 12.26
C ALA A 373 30.40 -5.91 11.22
N ARG A 374 30.09 -7.20 11.44
CA ARG A 374 30.48 -8.33 10.57
C ARG A 374 29.28 -9.05 9.94
N ASP A 375 28.13 -9.04 10.59
CA ASP A 375 26.91 -9.75 10.20
C ASP A 375 25.69 -8.85 10.44
N ARG A 376 25.05 -8.38 9.35
CA ARG A 376 23.80 -7.59 9.35
C ARG A 376 22.58 -8.41 8.92
N THR A 377 22.60 -9.73 9.11
CA THR A 377 21.46 -10.62 8.80
C THR A 377 20.39 -10.61 9.89
N ALA A 378 19.26 -11.28 9.59
CA ALA A 378 18.18 -11.59 10.53
C ALA A 378 18.65 -12.17 11.86
N ARG A 379 19.76 -12.94 11.86
CA ARG A 379 20.34 -13.49 13.09
C ARG A 379 20.76 -12.38 14.04
N THR A 380 21.53 -11.40 13.57
CA THR A 380 22.02 -10.32 14.44
C THR A 380 20.89 -9.44 14.95
N ARG A 381 19.91 -9.09 14.11
CA ARG A 381 18.70 -8.34 14.56
C ARG A 381 17.92 -9.11 15.62
N ALA A 382 17.75 -10.42 15.47
CA ALA A 382 17.14 -11.27 16.50
C ALA A 382 17.94 -11.31 17.81
N LEU A 383 19.26 -11.41 17.75
CA LEU A 383 20.13 -11.41 18.94
C LEU A 383 20.09 -10.05 19.68
N VAL A 384 19.96 -8.93 18.96
CA VAL A 384 19.73 -7.60 19.57
C VAL A 384 18.38 -7.55 20.29
N GLN A 385 17.30 -8.09 19.69
CA GLN A 385 15.99 -8.20 20.35
C GLN A 385 16.07 -9.07 21.62
N GLN A 386 16.77 -10.21 21.58
CA GLN A 386 16.99 -11.07 22.75
C GLN A 386 17.74 -10.35 23.87
N ALA A 387 18.84 -9.67 23.55
CA ALA A 387 19.61 -8.91 24.53
C ALA A 387 18.78 -7.77 25.16
N MET A 388 17.90 -7.12 24.39
CA MET A 388 17.01 -6.06 24.88
C MET A 388 15.93 -6.59 25.83
N LEU A 389 15.47 -7.82 25.63
CA LEU A 389 14.56 -8.50 26.57
C LEU A 389 15.26 -8.83 27.91
N GLY A 390 16.57 -9.12 27.90
CA GLY A 390 17.36 -9.40 29.10
C GLY A 390 18.04 -8.19 29.76
N ALA A 391 18.08 -7.02 29.12
CA ALA A 391 18.85 -5.86 29.57
C ALA A 391 18.16 -5.09 30.72
N MET A 392 18.68 -5.22 31.94
CA MET A 392 18.12 -4.55 33.12
C MET A 392 18.59 -3.10 33.32
N SER A 393 19.72 -2.69 32.75
CA SER A 393 20.27 -1.33 32.93
C SER A 393 19.86 -0.39 31.80
N GLY A 394 19.39 0.82 32.16
CA GLY A 394 18.87 1.80 31.19
C GLY A 394 19.86 2.16 30.07
N GLY A 395 21.14 2.38 30.40
CA GLY A 395 22.19 2.63 29.41
C GLY A 395 22.36 1.50 28.39
N ARG A 396 22.32 0.23 28.83
CA ARG A 396 22.41 -0.92 27.90
C ARG A 396 21.16 -1.04 27.03
N ARG A 397 19.98 -0.70 27.55
CA ARG A 397 18.74 -0.65 26.75
C ARG A 397 18.81 0.45 25.67
N VAL A 398 19.43 1.60 25.99
CA VAL A 398 19.74 2.67 25.03
C VAL A 398 20.73 2.21 23.96
N GLU A 399 21.88 1.64 24.32
CA GLU A 399 22.87 1.08 23.37
C GLU A 399 22.25 0.07 22.39
N LEU A 400 21.39 -0.82 22.89
CA LEU A 400 20.76 -1.87 22.08
C LEU A 400 19.69 -1.29 21.14
N ALA A 401 18.94 -0.26 21.57
CA ALA A 401 17.99 0.43 20.70
C ALA A 401 18.67 1.26 19.61
N GLU A 402 19.79 1.91 19.92
CA GLU A 402 20.65 2.59 18.95
C GLU A 402 21.18 1.60 17.89
N LEU A 403 21.76 0.47 18.34
CA LEU A 403 22.24 -0.60 17.45
C LEU A 403 21.12 -1.23 16.60
N ALA A 404 19.90 -1.34 17.13
CA ALA A 404 18.74 -1.81 16.37
C ALA A 404 18.31 -0.81 15.29
N LEU A 405 18.38 0.50 15.57
CA LEU A 405 18.14 1.56 14.59
C LEU A 405 19.24 1.58 13.50
N GLU A 406 20.51 1.37 13.85
CA GLU A 406 21.63 1.20 12.90
C GLU A 406 21.43 -0.01 11.95
N LEU A 407 20.70 -1.03 12.39
CA LEU A 407 20.42 -2.27 11.64
C LEU A 407 19.17 -2.21 10.73
N LEU A 408 18.44 -1.08 10.68
CA LEU A 408 17.25 -0.90 9.84
C LEU A 408 17.54 -0.24 8.48
N ASP A 409 17.62 -1.07 7.44
CA ASP A 409 17.66 -0.63 6.05
C ASP A 409 16.32 0.06 5.67
N PRO A 410 16.28 1.02 4.72
CA PRO A 410 15.10 1.87 4.48
C PRO A 410 13.76 1.14 4.30
N PRO A 411 13.66 0.02 3.53
CA PRO A 411 12.40 -0.71 3.37
C PRO A 411 11.89 -1.37 4.66
N MET A 412 12.75 -1.61 5.65
CA MET A 412 12.37 -2.26 6.91
C MET A 412 11.59 -1.34 7.85
N ARG A 413 11.70 -0.02 7.69
CA ARG A 413 11.30 0.99 8.69
C ARG A 413 9.79 1.07 8.90
N ALA A 414 9.00 0.97 7.83
CA ALA A 414 7.54 0.98 7.93
C ALA A 414 6.96 -0.40 8.26
N GLY A 415 7.70 -1.48 7.96
CA GLY A 415 7.23 -2.86 8.12
C GLY A 415 7.39 -3.45 9.53
N PRO A 416 7.05 -4.74 9.70
CA PRO A 416 7.14 -5.47 10.97
C PRO A 416 8.52 -5.48 11.61
N VAL A 417 9.60 -5.41 10.83
CA VAL A 417 10.98 -5.33 11.35
C VAL A 417 11.20 -4.00 12.07
N GLY A 418 10.79 -2.88 11.46
CA GLY A 418 10.77 -1.57 12.10
C GLY A 418 9.82 -1.52 13.32
N ALA A 419 8.66 -2.19 13.24
CA ALA A 419 7.74 -2.30 14.37
C ALA A 419 8.37 -3.05 15.57
N ALA A 420 9.13 -4.13 15.35
CA ALA A 420 9.85 -4.85 16.41
C ALA A 420 10.90 -3.94 17.11
N VAL A 421 11.56 -3.05 16.36
CA VAL A 421 12.47 -2.04 16.94
C VAL A 421 11.70 -0.93 17.67
N ALA A 422 10.53 -0.51 17.18
CA ALA A 422 9.68 0.44 17.89
C ALA A 422 9.14 -0.13 19.21
N ASN A 423 8.88 -1.45 19.29
CA ASN A 423 8.55 -2.14 20.54
C ASN A 423 9.72 -2.08 21.55
N MET A 424 10.98 -2.00 21.09
CA MET A 424 12.12 -1.71 21.98
C MET A 424 12.04 -0.29 22.52
N LEU A 425 11.77 0.70 21.65
CA LEU A 425 11.67 2.12 21.99
C LEU A 425 10.50 2.41 22.95
N ASP A 426 9.43 1.62 22.94
CA ASP A 426 8.34 1.69 23.92
C ASP A 426 8.77 1.37 25.36
N THR A 427 9.90 0.69 25.53
CA THR A 427 10.50 0.40 26.85
C THR A 427 11.52 1.46 27.30
N LEU A 428 11.66 2.56 26.56
CA LEU A 428 12.60 3.64 26.84
C LEU A 428 11.88 4.98 27.08
N SER A 429 12.37 5.74 28.06
CA SER A 429 11.97 7.13 28.26
C SER A 429 12.84 8.05 27.39
N PRO A 430 12.26 9.04 26.68
CA PRO A 430 13.02 10.05 25.94
C PRO A 430 13.62 11.11 26.89
N THR A 431 14.64 10.71 27.66
CA THR A 431 15.45 11.57 28.54
C THR A 431 16.71 12.08 27.82
N PRO A 432 17.45 13.07 28.39
CA PRO A 432 18.72 13.52 27.81
C PRO A 432 19.77 12.42 27.61
N ASP A 433 19.74 11.35 28.42
CA ASP A 433 20.64 10.19 28.27
C ASP A 433 20.38 9.41 26.97
N ALA A 434 19.17 9.54 26.42
CA ALA A 434 18.74 8.95 25.15
C ALA A 434 18.83 9.95 23.97
N ALA A 435 19.48 11.11 24.13
CA ALA A 435 19.53 12.16 23.11
C ALA A 435 20.15 11.71 21.77
N ALA A 436 21.14 10.80 21.80
CA ALA A 436 21.83 10.32 20.60
C ALA A 436 20.90 9.51 19.66
N LEU A 437 20.07 8.62 20.21
CA LEU A 437 19.15 7.79 19.42
C LEU A 437 17.87 8.53 18.98
N ALA A 438 17.62 9.72 19.52
CA ALA A 438 16.38 10.48 19.32
C ALA A 438 16.05 10.79 17.84
N PRO A 439 17.00 11.14 16.94
CA PRO A 439 16.70 11.38 15.54
C PRO A 439 16.25 10.10 14.81
N GLY A 440 16.97 9.00 15.03
CA GLY A 440 16.64 7.69 14.45
C GLY A 440 15.30 7.15 14.94
N ALA A 441 15.01 7.29 16.24
CA ALA A 441 13.73 6.91 16.82
C ALA A 441 12.58 7.77 16.29
N ALA A 442 12.74 9.09 16.18
CA ALA A 442 11.74 9.96 15.58
C ALA A 442 11.42 9.55 14.13
N ARG A 443 12.45 9.30 13.32
CA ARG A 443 12.33 8.82 11.93
C ARG A 443 11.57 7.50 11.84
N LEU A 444 11.89 6.53 12.71
CA LEU A 444 11.21 5.23 12.75
C LEU A 444 9.74 5.36 13.17
N CYS A 445 9.45 6.07 14.27
CA CYS A 445 8.09 6.26 14.74
C CYS A 445 7.22 7.00 13.70
N PHE A 446 7.75 8.00 13.00
CA PHE A 446 7.01 8.67 11.92
C PHE A 446 6.79 7.78 10.69
N ALA A 447 7.76 6.94 10.30
CA ALA A 447 7.57 5.95 9.24
C ALA A 447 6.40 5.00 9.56
N LEU A 448 6.36 4.49 10.79
CA LEU A 448 5.28 3.64 11.33
C LEU A 448 3.96 4.39 11.60
N GLY A 449 3.87 5.70 11.31
CA GLY A 449 2.69 6.52 11.60
C GLY A 449 2.40 6.77 13.09
N ARG A 450 3.33 6.41 13.99
CA ARG A 450 3.23 6.56 15.45
C ARG A 450 3.50 8.01 15.89
N ALA A 451 2.63 8.92 15.44
CA ALA A 451 2.77 10.38 15.54
C ALA A 451 3.19 10.89 16.93
N ASP A 452 2.49 10.51 17.99
CA ASP A 452 2.78 10.99 19.36
C ASP A 452 4.14 10.56 19.89
N GLN A 453 4.57 9.32 19.59
CA GLN A 453 5.87 8.81 20.00
C GLN A 453 7.00 9.46 19.18
N GLY A 454 6.80 9.56 17.85
CA GLY A 454 7.72 10.25 16.97
C GLY A 454 7.91 11.71 17.37
N LYS A 455 6.84 12.40 17.77
CA LYS A 455 6.91 13.75 18.33
C LYS A 455 7.76 13.79 19.60
N ARG A 456 7.57 12.88 20.57
CA ARG A 456 8.35 12.87 21.82
C ARG A 456 9.86 12.74 21.56
N TRP A 457 10.26 11.87 20.63
CA TRP A 457 11.65 11.71 20.21
C TRP A 457 12.16 12.92 19.41
N HIS A 458 11.37 13.46 18.48
CA HIS A 458 11.69 14.65 17.71
C HIS A 458 11.88 15.89 18.60
N ASP A 459 11.01 16.08 19.59
CA ASP A 459 11.10 17.17 20.57
C ASP A 459 12.36 17.02 21.47
N LEU A 460 12.83 15.79 21.74
CA LEU A 460 14.11 15.55 22.41
C LEU A 460 15.30 15.88 21.50
N ALA A 461 15.23 15.47 20.23
CA ALA A 461 16.25 15.78 19.23
C ALA A 461 16.41 17.31 19.03
N LEU A 462 15.31 18.06 18.96
CA LEU A 462 15.31 19.53 18.89
C LEU A 462 15.84 20.23 20.15
N ARG A 463 15.70 19.62 21.35
CA ARG A 463 16.28 20.13 22.60
C ARG A 463 17.76 19.78 22.77
N SER A 464 18.28 18.86 21.95
CA SER A 464 19.67 18.44 21.97
C SER A 464 20.54 19.42 21.14
N ARG A 465 21.83 19.12 20.92
CA ARG A 465 22.63 19.93 20.00
C ARG A 465 22.00 19.89 18.59
N PRO A 466 21.79 21.03 17.92
CA PRO A 466 21.32 21.02 16.54
C PRO A 466 22.37 20.34 15.65
N THR A 467 21.93 19.37 14.85
CA THR A 467 22.75 18.71 13.83
C THR A 467 22.00 18.71 12.50
N ALA A 468 22.73 18.52 11.40
CA ALA A 468 22.12 18.36 10.09
C ALA A 468 21.15 17.15 10.03
N GLU A 469 21.33 16.12 10.86
CA GLU A 469 20.38 15.00 10.95
C GLU A 469 19.05 15.44 11.58
N VAL A 470 19.09 16.19 12.69
CA VAL A 470 17.89 16.76 13.31
C VAL A 470 17.16 17.69 12.34
N ALA A 471 17.89 18.49 11.55
CA ALA A 471 17.30 19.33 10.52
C ALA A 471 16.61 18.51 9.40
N ARG A 472 17.22 17.42 8.92
CA ARG A 472 16.64 16.54 7.88
C ARG A 472 15.33 15.86 8.27
N LEU A 473 14.97 15.85 9.56
CA LEU A 473 13.65 15.36 10.03
C LEU A 473 12.50 16.34 9.78
N TRP A 474 12.74 17.65 9.59
CA TRP A 474 11.67 18.65 9.51
C TRP A 474 10.60 18.34 8.45
N PRO A 475 10.93 17.92 7.20
CA PRO A 475 9.92 17.54 6.21
C PRO A 475 9.07 16.34 6.66
N LEU A 476 9.69 15.32 7.25
CA LEU A 476 9.01 14.12 7.75
C LEU A 476 8.09 14.46 8.93
N ALA A 477 8.53 15.33 9.85
CA ALA A 477 7.73 15.81 10.95
C ALA A 477 6.51 16.62 10.46
N VAL A 478 6.66 17.48 9.45
CA VAL A 478 5.54 18.22 8.83
C VAL A 478 4.55 17.29 8.12
N ILE A 479 5.04 16.25 7.43
CA ILE A 479 4.18 15.24 6.79
C ILE A 479 3.45 14.39 7.85
N ALA A 480 4.09 14.05 8.97
CA ALA A 480 3.52 13.21 10.02
C ALA A 480 2.59 13.94 10.99
N LEU A 481 2.90 15.19 11.37
CA LEU A 481 2.21 15.97 12.39
C LEU A 481 1.38 17.14 11.84
N GLY A 482 1.58 17.49 10.56
CA GLY A 482 1.09 18.74 9.98
C GLY A 482 2.10 19.90 10.16
N PRO A 483 1.91 21.02 9.42
CA PRO A 483 2.77 22.19 9.57
C PRO A 483 2.58 22.83 10.96
N PRO A 484 3.66 23.05 11.74
CA PRO A 484 3.56 23.68 13.05
C PRO A 484 3.14 25.16 12.95
N PRO A 485 2.44 25.70 13.95
CA PRO A 485 2.07 27.13 14.00
C PRO A 485 3.30 28.04 13.79
N GLY A 486 3.15 29.04 12.91
CA GLY A 486 4.24 29.96 12.57
C GLY A 486 5.43 29.34 11.82
N GLY A 487 5.33 28.08 11.35
CA GLY A 487 6.43 27.36 10.67
C GLY A 487 7.38 26.62 11.61
N GLY A 488 7.27 26.82 12.92
CA GLY A 488 8.12 26.18 13.93
C GLY A 488 9.57 26.69 13.92
N ALA A 489 10.45 26.02 14.67
CA ALA A 489 11.80 26.51 14.97
C ALA A 489 12.77 26.61 13.78
N LEU A 490 12.52 25.86 12.70
CA LEU A 490 13.31 25.90 11.45
C LEU A 490 12.59 26.63 10.31
N GLY A 491 11.28 26.42 10.18
CA GLY A 491 10.53 26.79 8.98
C GLY A 491 11.06 26.12 7.69
N LEU A 492 10.39 26.41 6.57
CA LEU A 492 10.82 25.91 5.27
C LEU A 492 12.17 26.51 4.84
N ALA A 493 12.37 27.81 5.08
CA ALA A 493 13.58 28.53 4.71
C ALA A 493 14.82 28.05 5.50
N GLY A 494 14.75 28.01 6.83
CA GLY A 494 15.87 27.55 7.66
C GLY A 494 16.20 26.08 7.46
N TRP A 495 15.21 25.23 7.16
CA TRP A 495 15.46 23.85 6.74
C TRP A 495 16.22 23.77 5.41
N LEU A 496 15.88 24.61 4.40
CA LEU A 496 16.64 24.68 3.15
C LEU A 496 18.04 25.25 3.35
N ASP A 497 18.21 26.28 4.20
CA ASP A 497 19.50 26.90 4.53
C ASP A 497 20.47 25.92 5.21
N GLU A 498 19.96 24.99 6.02
CA GLU A 498 20.75 23.93 6.63
C GLU A 498 21.00 22.78 5.64
N SER A 499 19.97 22.33 4.91
CA SER A 499 20.04 21.13 4.07
C SER A 499 20.82 21.32 2.76
N LEU A 500 20.98 22.57 2.29
CA LEU A 500 21.80 22.90 1.12
C LEU A 500 23.25 23.28 1.48
N ARG A 501 23.59 23.47 2.77
CA ARG A 501 24.92 23.92 3.19
C ARG A 501 25.97 22.83 2.98
N GLY A 502 26.79 23.00 1.94
CA GLY A 502 27.80 22.01 1.57
C GLY A 502 27.20 20.72 0.98
N ALA A 503 25.96 20.78 0.48
CA ALA A 503 25.33 19.67 -0.21
C ALA A 503 26.09 19.29 -1.49
N ASP A 504 26.12 18.00 -1.80
CA ASP A 504 26.49 17.47 -3.10
C ASP A 504 25.26 17.38 -4.04
N SER A 505 25.38 16.68 -5.17
CA SER A 505 24.28 16.45 -6.11
C SER A 505 23.21 15.48 -5.57
N GLU A 506 23.60 14.48 -4.77
CA GLU A 506 22.66 13.50 -4.21
C GLU A 506 21.85 14.10 -3.06
N ALA A 507 22.48 14.90 -2.22
CA ALA A 507 21.82 15.70 -1.19
C ALA A 507 20.85 16.71 -1.79
N ARG A 508 21.23 17.45 -2.85
CA ARG A 508 20.28 18.30 -3.62
C ARG A 508 19.09 17.49 -4.13
N ALA A 509 19.31 16.29 -4.69
CA ALA A 509 18.24 15.43 -5.18
C ALA A 509 17.31 14.92 -4.06
N ARG A 510 17.86 14.59 -2.88
CA ARG A 510 17.06 14.22 -1.68
C ARG A 510 16.21 15.41 -1.21
N VAL A 511 16.79 16.63 -1.14
CA VAL A 511 16.09 17.87 -0.78
C VAL A 511 14.99 18.22 -1.79
N ALA A 512 15.24 18.06 -3.10
CA ALA A 512 14.23 18.21 -4.15
C ALA A 512 13.05 17.24 -3.96
N GLY A 513 13.34 15.97 -3.63
CA GLY A 513 12.33 14.97 -3.30
C GLY A 513 11.52 15.33 -2.06
N GLN A 514 12.16 15.86 -1.02
CA GLN A 514 11.48 16.32 0.19
C GLN A 514 10.57 17.53 -0.06
N LEU A 515 10.98 18.52 -0.88
CA LEU A 515 10.09 19.58 -1.35
C LEU A 515 8.90 19.05 -2.15
N ALA A 516 9.14 18.10 -3.07
CA ALA A 516 8.08 17.54 -3.90
C ALA A 516 7.00 16.84 -3.06
N LEU A 517 7.41 16.07 -2.04
CA LEU A 517 6.50 15.44 -1.09
C LEU A 517 5.76 16.47 -0.21
N LEU A 518 6.44 17.52 0.27
CA LEU A 518 5.82 18.60 1.04
C LEU A 518 4.72 19.31 0.23
N GLN A 519 5.02 19.69 -1.02
CA GLN A 519 4.05 20.31 -1.92
C GLN A 519 2.89 19.35 -2.23
N ALA A 520 3.17 18.06 -2.47
CA ALA A 520 2.14 17.06 -2.73
C ALA A 520 1.16 16.88 -1.54
N VAL A 521 1.63 16.86 -0.29
CA VAL A 521 0.75 16.82 0.90
C VAL A 521 0.07 18.16 1.21
N GLY A 522 0.28 19.21 0.40
CA GLY A 522 -0.42 20.49 0.49
C GLY A 522 0.29 21.57 1.29
N VAL A 523 1.59 21.44 1.57
CA VAL A 523 2.39 22.55 2.11
C VAL A 523 2.67 23.55 1.00
N ALA A 524 2.44 24.84 1.25
CA ALA A 524 2.81 25.90 0.32
C ALA A 524 4.34 26.01 0.21
N VAL A 525 4.88 25.62 -0.95
CA VAL A 525 6.30 25.76 -1.30
C VAL A 525 6.42 26.94 -2.29
N PRO A 526 7.16 28.01 -1.96
CA PRO A 526 7.33 29.14 -2.87
C PRO A 526 8.36 28.82 -3.96
N ASP A 527 8.22 29.42 -5.14
CA ASP A 527 9.13 29.20 -6.29
C ASP A 527 10.61 29.44 -5.97
N GLU A 528 10.90 30.28 -4.97
CA GLU A 528 12.27 30.53 -4.50
C GLU A 528 12.93 29.28 -3.90
N ALA A 529 12.16 28.42 -3.23
CA ALA A 529 12.64 27.14 -2.72
C ALA A 529 13.06 26.20 -3.88
N TRP A 530 12.35 26.25 -5.01
CA TRP A 530 12.68 25.50 -6.22
C TRP A 530 13.88 26.09 -6.96
N ARG A 531 13.93 27.43 -7.13
CA ARG A 531 15.09 28.12 -7.74
C ARG A 531 16.39 27.84 -6.99
N ARG A 532 16.35 27.76 -5.66
CA ARG A 532 17.53 27.47 -4.83
C ARG A 532 18.07 26.03 -4.93
N ILE A 533 17.33 25.12 -5.57
CA ILE A 533 17.77 23.73 -5.83
C ILE A 533 18.14 23.53 -7.31
N ALA A 534 17.52 24.31 -8.21
CA ALA A 534 17.86 24.35 -9.62
C ALA A 534 19.27 24.96 -9.80
N ASP A 535 20.27 24.11 -9.95
CA ASP A 535 21.69 24.50 -10.00
C ASP A 535 22.10 24.91 -11.43
N PRO A 536 22.35 26.21 -11.72
CA PRO A 536 22.66 26.68 -13.06
C PRO A 536 24.09 26.35 -13.49
N GLU A 537 24.97 25.94 -12.57
CA GLU A 537 26.36 25.54 -12.86
C GLU A 537 26.50 24.01 -13.00
N SER A 538 25.39 23.27 -13.04
CA SER A 538 25.38 21.81 -13.21
C SER A 538 25.66 21.33 -14.64
N ASP A 539 26.77 21.82 -15.22
CA ASP A 539 27.44 21.32 -16.44
C ASP A 539 28.04 19.90 -16.26
N ALA A 540 27.50 19.12 -15.30
CA ALA A 540 27.71 17.68 -15.25
C ALA A 540 27.09 17.08 -16.52
N PRO A 541 27.89 16.49 -17.43
CA PRO A 541 27.36 16.01 -18.70
C PRO A 541 26.35 14.91 -18.42
N ALA A 542 25.08 15.16 -18.74
CA ALA A 542 24.01 14.18 -18.61
C ALA A 542 24.41 12.92 -19.37
N THR A 543 24.79 11.86 -18.63
CA THR A 543 25.54 10.72 -19.18
C THR A 543 24.81 10.18 -20.40
N PRO A 544 25.42 10.10 -21.60
CA PRO A 544 24.70 9.69 -22.80
C PRO A 544 24.07 8.30 -22.66
N GLY A 545 22.76 8.24 -22.41
CA GLY A 545 22.01 7.02 -22.11
C GLY A 545 21.41 6.94 -20.69
N ALA A 546 21.86 7.76 -19.74
CA ALA A 546 21.24 7.94 -18.42
C ALA A 546 19.94 8.76 -18.53
N ARG A 547 18.92 8.17 -19.16
CA ARG A 547 17.55 8.66 -19.09
C ARG A 547 17.15 8.71 -17.60
N PRO A 548 16.60 9.81 -17.08
CA PRO A 548 16.14 9.87 -15.69
C PRO A 548 15.13 8.73 -15.44
N PRO A 549 15.10 8.13 -14.23
CA PRO A 549 14.21 7.01 -13.93
C PRO A 549 12.77 7.49 -14.06
N THR A 550 12.19 7.17 -15.21
CA THR A 550 10.94 7.74 -15.70
C THR A 550 9.84 6.73 -15.46
N ALA A 551 8.76 7.18 -14.81
CA ALA A 551 7.50 6.47 -14.81
C ALA A 551 7.10 6.13 -16.27
N ASP A 552 6.42 4.99 -16.45
CA ASP A 552 5.76 4.70 -17.72
C ASP A 552 4.89 5.90 -18.14
N PRO A 553 5.16 6.54 -19.30
CA PRO A 553 4.39 7.70 -19.75
C PRO A 553 2.89 7.40 -19.88
N ALA A 554 2.49 6.17 -20.21
CA ALA A 554 1.09 5.79 -20.32
C ALA A 554 0.40 5.76 -18.94
N LEU A 555 1.03 5.13 -17.93
CA LEU A 555 0.53 5.14 -16.55
C LEU A 555 0.55 6.54 -15.93
N TRP A 556 1.57 7.36 -16.24
CA TRP A 556 1.66 8.75 -15.77
C TRP A 556 0.54 9.62 -16.35
N GLN A 557 0.25 9.48 -17.65
CA GLN A 557 -0.86 10.18 -18.30
C GLN A 557 -2.20 9.69 -17.73
N ARG A 558 -2.42 8.37 -17.65
CA ARG A 558 -3.61 7.78 -17.01
C ARG A 558 -3.85 8.31 -15.59
N LEU A 559 -2.82 8.34 -14.74
CA LEU A 559 -2.95 8.88 -13.37
C LEU A 559 -3.38 10.35 -13.36
N THR A 560 -2.89 11.13 -14.33
CA THR A 560 -3.21 12.55 -14.47
C THR A 560 -4.66 12.74 -14.89
N ASP A 561 -5.12 12.03 -15.92
CA ASP A 561 -6.48 12.14 -16.45
C ASP A 561 -7.53 11.53 -15.51
N ALA A 562 -7.18 10.44 -14.82
CA ALA A 562 -8.05 9.80 -13.83
C ALA A 562 -8.29 10.71 -12.62
N SER A 563 -7.23 11.32 -12.07
CA SER A 563 -7.34 12.16 -10.88
C SER A 563 -8.01 13.51 -11.19
N ALA A 564 -7.72 14.12 -12.35
CA ALA A 564 -8.43 15.31 -12.82
C ALA A 564 -9.94 15.06 -13.07
N ALA A 565 -10.32 13.86 -13.51
CA ALA A 565 -11.72 13.48 -13.73
C ALA A 565 -12.43 12.87 -12.51
N GLY A 566 -11.76 12.78 -11.34
CA GLY A 566 -12.34 12.19 -10.14
C GLY A 566 -12.69 10.70 -10.26
N ARG A 567 -11.90 9.92 -11.03
CA ARG A 567 -12.06 8.46 -11.18
C ARG A 567 -11.22 7.73 -10.13
N VAL A 568 -11.77 7.63 -8.92
CA VAL A 568 -11.07 7.19 -7.69
C VAL A 568 -10.31 5.87 -7.88
N GLY A 569 -10.98 4.81 -8.34
CA GLY A 569 -10.37 3.48 -8.51
C GLY A 569 -9.26 3.46 -9.56
N GLU A 570 -9.37 4.23 -10.64
CA GLU A 570 -8.31 4.32 -11.66
C GLU A 570 -7.11 5.12 -11.16
N THR A 571 -7.35 6.21 -10.41
CA THR A 571 -6.29 6.96 -9.73
C THR A 571 -5.51 6.08 -8.75
N VAL A 572 -6.21 5.24 -7.98
CA VAL A 572 -5.57 4.27 -7.07
C VAL A 572 -4.84 3.18 -7.86
N LEU A 573 -5.46 2.56 -8.84
CA LEU A 573 -4.88 1.51 -9.69
C LEU A 573 -3.59 1.99 -10.39
N ALA A 574 -3.63 3.15 -11.06
CA ALA A 574 -2.46 3.73 -11.69
C ALA A 574 -1.37 4.11 -10.67
N SER A 575 -1.75 4.60 -9.48
CA SER A 575 -0.82 4.92 -8.39
C SER A 575 -0.09 3.68 -7.85
N LEU A 576 -0.81 2.57 -7.65
CA LEU A 576 -0.23 1.29 -7.20
C LEU A 576 0.74 0.72 -8.24
N LEU A 577 0.38 0.78 -9.53
CA LEU A 577 1.25 0.35 -10.64
C LEU A 577 2.51 1.23 -10.77
N LEU A 578 2.38 2.55 -10.60
CA LEU A 578 3.51 3.50 -10.66
C LEU A 578 4.50 3.38 -9.49
N LEU A 579 4.04 2.90 -8.32
CA LEU A 579 4.91 2.57 -7.17
C LEU A 579 5.50 1.15 -7.27
N GLY A 580 4.76 0.21 -7.84
CA GLY A 580 5.18 -1.16 -8.08
C GLY A 580 5.63 -1.92 -6.82
N ASN A 581 6.44 -2.97 -7.02
CA ASN A 581 7.03 -3.75 -5.92
C ASN A 581 8.11 -2.97 -5.14
N ALA A 582 8.59 -1.83 -5.65
CA ALA A 582 9.57 -0.98 -4.96
C ALA A 582 8.92 -0.07 -3.89
N GLY A 583 7.65 0.31 -4.08
CA GLY A 583 6.90 1.17 -3.17
C GLY A 583 7.46 2.60 -3.05
N PRO A 584 6.90 3.43 -2.16
CA PRO A 584 7.35 4.81 -1.91
C PRO A 584 8.82 4.95 -1.49
N VAL A 585 9.46 3.88 -1.00
CA VAL A 585 10.87 3.89 -0.57
C VAL A 585 11.84 3.69 -1.74
N GLY A 586 11.46 2.93 -2.77
CA GLY A 586 12.31 2.66 -3.94
C GLY A 586 11.89 3.38 -5.24
N ALA A 587 10.67 3.91 -5.32
CA ALA A 587 10.23 4.71 -6.46
C ALA A 587 10.86 6.12 -6.46
N PRO A 588 11.13 6.74 -7.63
CA PRO A 588 11.72 8.07 -7.70
C PRO A 588 10.84 9.13 -6.98
N PRO A 589 11.40 10.03 -6.16
CA PRO A 589 10.60 10.99 -5.39
C PRO A 589 9.59 11.84 -6.18
N PRO A 590 9.85 12.27 -7.44
CA PRO A 590 8.84 12.96 -8.26
C PRO A 590 7.62 12.08 -8.62
N VAL A 591 7.82 10.77 -8.75
CA VAL A 591 6.73 9.80 -8.99
C VAL A 591 5.90 9.63 -7.73
N VAL A 592 6.54 9.48 -6.57
CA VAL A 592 5.81 9.41 -5.29
C VAL A 592 5.04 10.71 -5.02
N ALA A 593 5.65 11.88 -5.27
CA ALA A 593 4.96 13.17 -5.14
C ALA A 593 3.75 13.31 -6.08
N ARG A 594 3.86 12.86 -7.34
CA ARG A 594 2.72 12.82 -8.28
C ARG A 594 1.61 11.89 -7.78
N VAL A 595 1.94 10.70 -7.27
CA VAL A 595 0.98 9.76 -6.66
C VAL A 595 0.29 10.36 -5.45
N VAL A 596 1.05 10.94 -4.50
CA VAL A 596 0.52 11.60 -3.30
C VAL A 596 -0.43 12.75 -3.68
N ALA A 597 -0.08 13.59 -4.66
CA ALA A 597 -0.94 14.66 -5.13
C ALA A 597 -2.23 14.14 -5.80
N ALA A 598 -2.12 13.11 -6.65
CA ALA A 598 -3.26 12.53 -7.36
C ALA A 598 -4.26 11.84 -6.41
N LEU A 599 -3.76 11.10 -5.41
CA LEU A 599 -4.60 10.48 -4.37
C LEU A 599 -5.35 11.53 -3.54
N ARG A 600 -4.72 12.67 -3.24
CA ARG A 600 -5.39 13.81 -2.56
C ARG A 600 -6.43 14.49 -3.43
N ALA A 601 -6.20 14.62 -4.73
CA ALA A 601 -7.18 15.18 -5.67
C ALA A 601 -8.48 14.36 -5.72
N VAL A 602 -8.43 13.05 -5.41
CA VAL A 602 -9.60 12.17 -5.26
C VAL A 602 -10.03 11.92 -3.81
N GLY A 603 -9.56 12.73 -2.85
CA GLY A 603 -10.00 12.72 -1.45
C GLY A 603 -9.37 11.67 -0.53
N LEU A 604 -8.30 11.00 -0.97
CA LEU A 604 -7.59 9.96 -0.20
C LEU A 604 -6.40 10.51 0.60
N ASP A 605 -6.60 11.62 1.31
CA ASP A 605 -5.55 12.33 2.07
C ASP A 605 -4.83 11.46 3.12
N ASN A 606 -5.52 10.49 3.73
CA ASN A 606 -4.93 9.60 4.72
C ASN A 606 -3.94 8.61 4.08
N ASP A 607 -4.33 7.98 2.97
CA ASP A 607 -3.50 7.05 2.20
C ASP A 607 -2.31 7.78 1.57
N ALA A 608 -2.56 8.94 0.97
CA ALA A 608 -1.54 9.81 0.41
C ALA A 608 -0.51 10.26 1.47
N ARG A 609 -0.97 10.66 2.66
CA ARG A 609 -0.08 11.02 3.78
C ARG A 609 0.69 9.80 4.31
N ALA A 610 0.12 8.60 4.27
CA ALA A 610 0.83 7.37 4.66
C ALA A 610 1.98 7.07 3.70
N ILE A 611 1.70 7.03 2.39
CA ILE A 611 2.70 6.87 1.33
C ILE A 611 3.80 7.95 1.42
N ALA A 612 3.42 9.21 1.68
CA ALA A 612 4.36 10.31 1.87
C ALA A 612 5.27 10.17 3.10
N ARG A 613 4.77 9.64 4.24
CA ARG A 613 5.61 9.38 5.43
C ARG A 613 6.68 8.35 5.15
N GLU A 614 6.35 7.26 4.46
CA GLU A 614 7.29 6.19 4.14
C GLU A 614 8.43 6.70 3.24
N ALA A 615 8.10 7.44 2.17
CA ALA A 615 9.11 8.06 1.30
C ALA A 615 9.95 9.12 2.04
N ALA A 616 9.32 10.00 2.83
CA ALA A 616 10.04 11.01 3.59
C ALA A 616 10.97 10.40 4.66
N ALA A 617 10.64 9.24 5.22
CA ALA A 617 11.49 8.51 6.16
C ALA A 617 12.63 7.71 5.49
N ALA A 618 12.58 7.52 4.17
CA ALA A 618 13.73 7.11 3.37
C ALA A 618 14.65 8.30 3.07
N LEU A 619 14.08 9.45 2.66
CA LEU A 619 14.83 10.66 2.29
C LEU A 619 15.45 11.42 3.47
N ALA A 620 14.88 11.31 4.67
CA ALA A 620 15.46 11.83 5.92
C ALA A 620 16.61 10.94 6.45
N GLY A 621 17.45 10.42 5.54
CA GLY A 621 18.67 9.64 5.81
C GLY A 621 19.80 10.54 6.27
#